data_AF-A0A376RAZ1-F1
#
_entry.id   AF-A0A376RAZ1-F1
#
_cell.length_a   1.000
_cell.length_b   1.000
_cell.length_c   1.000
_cell.angle_alpha   90.00
_cell.angle_beta   90.00
_cell.angle_gamma   90.00
#
_symmetry.space_group_name_H-M   'P 1'
#
loop_
_entity.id
_entity.type
_entity.pdbx_description
1 polymer ?
#
loop_
_entity_poly.entity_id
_entity_poly.type
_entity_poly.pdbx_seq_one_letter_code
_entity_poly.pdbx_strand_id
1 'polypeptide(L)' 'MHECCRDCADTMGTRIALDAIDVVWKAGGRAGVTLSGTVMQTMQNVELTITLRE' A
#
# COMPACT_ATOMS: atom_id res chain seq x y z
N MET A 1 -0.09 0.14 -33.60
CA MET A 1 0.48 -0.99 -32.84
C MET A 1 1.67 -0.51 -32.00
N HIS A 2 1.46 0.44 -31.09
CA HIS A 2 2.50 1.00 -30.19
C HIS A 2 1.95 1.38 -28.81
N GLU A 3 0.63 1.33 -28.62
CA GLU A 3 -0.07 1.72 -27.40
C GLU A 3 -0.19 0.56 -26.40
N CYS A 4 -0.38 -0.67 -26.91
CA CYS A 4 -0.53 -1.88 -26.09
C CYS A 4 0.69 -2.22 -25.22
N CYS A 5 1.90 -1.79 -25.62
CA CYS A 5 3.12 -2.00 -24.82
C CYS A 5 3.25 -1.00 -23.65
N ARG A 6 2.58 0.16 -23.73
CA ARG A 6 2.61 1.18 -22.67
C ARG A 6 1.67 0.83 -21.53
N ASP A 7 0.49 0.28 -21.85
CA ASP A 7 -0.43 -0.31 -20.87
C ASP A 7 0.21 -1.48 -20.10
N CYS A 8 0.93 -2.39 -20.78
CA CYS A 8 1.58 -3.52 -20.09
C CYS A 8 2.64 -3.11 -19.06
N ALA A 9 3.27 -1.94 -19.22
CA ALA A 9 4.23 -1.41 -18.24
C ALA A 9 3.52 -0.83 -17.01
N ASP A 10 2.34 -0.23 -17.20
CA ASP A 10 1.50 0.31 -16.12
C ASP A 10 0.84 -0.81 -15.28
N THR A 11 0.58 -1.98 -15.89
CA THR A 11 0.10 -3.19 -15.18
C THR A 11 1.20 -3.89 -14.36
N MET A 12 2.47 -3.51 -14.49
CA MET A 12 3.52 -3.92 -13.55
C MET A 12 3.55 -3.01 -12.33
N GLY A 13 2.38 -2.79 -11.72
CA GLY A 13 2.25 -1.96 -10.53
C GLY A 13 3.28 -2.32 -9.46
N THR A 14 3.76 -1.31 -8.74
CA THR A 14 4.67 -1.47 -7.60
C THR A 14 4.10 -2.52 -6.65
N ARG A 15 4.88 -3.57 -6.37
CA ARG A 15 4.44 -4.67 -5.50
C ARG A 15 5.04 -4.45 -4.13
N ILE A 16 4.20 -4.48 -3.11
CA ILE A 16 4.62 -4.35 -1.71
C ILE A 16 4.37 -5.69 -1.03
N ALA A 17 5.42 -6.30 -0.51
CA ALA A 17 5.30 -7.40 0.43
C ALA A 17 4.90 -6.80 1.79
N LEU A 18 3.66 -7.04 2.20
CA LEU A 18 3.13 -6.52 3.46
C LEU A 18 3.73 -7.32 4.63
N ASP A 19 4.28 -6.61 5.60
CA ASP A 19 4.93 -7.20 6.79
C ASP A 19 3.98 -7.20 7.99
N ALA A 20 3.44 -6.02 8.33
CA ALA A 20 2.54 -5.87 9.46
C ALA A 20 1.39 -4.89 9.18
N ILE A 21 0.28 -5.17 9.86
CA ILE A 21 -0.89 -4.30 9.95
C ILE A 21 -1.15 -4.06 11.44
N ASP A 22 -1.03 -2.82 11.87
CA ASP A 22 -1.44 -2.39 13.21
C ASP A 22 -2.75 -1.61 13.12
N VAL A 23 -3.69 -1.92 14.01
CA VAL A 23 -5.02 -1.28 14.04
C VAL A 23 -5.28 -0.73 15.43
N VAL A 24 -5.45 0.59 15.50
CA VAL A 24 -5.79 1.30 16.73
C VAL A 24 -7.19 1.89 16.60
N TRP A 25 -8.10 1.38 17.43
CA TRP A 25 -9.45 1.95 17.56
C TRP A 25 -9.39 3.31 18.24
N LYS A 26 -10.06 4.28 17.65
CA LYS A 26 -10.16 5.66 18.13
C LYS A 26 -11.59 5.96 18.56
N ALA A 27 -11.76 6.93 19.45
CA ALA A 27 -13.07 7.40 19.86
C ALA A 27 -13.91 7.86 18.64
N GLY A 28 -15.21 7.62 18.71
CA GLY A 28 -16.15 8.00 17.65
C GLY A 28 -16.11 7.07 16.42
N GLY A 29 -15.88 5.78 16.61
CA GLY A 29 -16.01 4.76 15.56
C GLY A 29 -14.91 4.74 14.50
N ARG A 30 -13.82 5.48 14.72
CA ARG A 30 -12.71 5.59 13.76
C ARG A 30 -11.62 4.55 14.05
N ALA A 31 -10.86 4.19 13.03
CA ALA A 31 -9.65 3.38 13.19
C ALA A 31 -8.45 4.10 12.57
N GLY A 32 -7.33 4.15 13.30
CA GLY A 32 -6.02 4.35 12.70
C GLY A 32 -5.48 3.00 12.25
N VAL A 33 -5.00 2.91 11.02
CA VAL A 33 -4.35 1.70 10.49
C VAL A 33 -2.96 2.08 10.02
N THR A 34 -1.96 1.39 10.55
CA THR A 34 -0.58 1.51 10.10
C THR A 34 -0.23 0.25 9.32
N LEU A 35 0.17 0.43 8.07
CA LEU A 35 0.62 -0.62 7.17
C LEU A 35 2.13 -0.49 7.01
N SER A 36 2.86 -1.57 7.19
CA SER A 36 4.29 -1.62 6.91
C SER A 36 4.61 -2.76 5.96
N GLY A 37 5.66 -2.57 5.17
CA GLY A 37 6.06 -3.57 4.19
C GLY A 37 7.33 -3.19 3.46
N THR A 38 7.62 -3.97 2.43
CA THR A 38 8.81 -3.79 1.59
C THR A 38 8.39 -3.70 0.12
N VAL A 39 8.83 -2.65 -0.56
CA VAL A 39 8.69 -2.53 -2.01
C VAL A 39 9.59 -3.58 -2.66
N MET A 40 9.01 -4.56 -3.35
CA MET A 40 9.74 -5.73 -3.84
C MET A 40 10.79 -5.37 -4.91
N GLN A 41 10.57 -4.29 -5.67
CA GLN A 41 11.50 -3.85 -6.71
C GLN A 41 12.77 -3.17 -6.18
N THR A 42 12.65 -2.44 -5.07
CA THR A 42 13.74 -1.62 -4.51
C THR A 42 14.26 -2.16 -3.19
N MET A 43 13.59 -3.16 -2.62
CA MET A 43 13.80 -3.65 -1.25
C MET A 43 13.69 -2.54 -0.20
N GLN A 44 13.01 -1.44 -0.53
CA GLN A 44 12.80 -0.33 0.38
C GLN A 44 11.69 -0.65 1.37
N ASN A 45 11.95 -0.47 2.66
CA ASN A 45 10.92 -0.50 3.69
C ASN A 45 10.03 0.75 3.59
N VAL A 46 8.72 0.54 3.70
CA VAL A 46 7.71 1.58 3.64
C VAL A 46 6.73 1.44 4.81
N GLU A 47 6.23 2.57 5.27
CA GLU A 47 5.17 2.66 6.27
C GLU A 47 4.11 3.66 5.78
N LEU A 48 2.84 3.29 5.93
CA LEU A 48 1.70 4.12 5.57
C LEU A 48 0.67 4.10 6.71
N THR A 49 0.35 5.28 7.23
CA THR A 49 -0.73 5.45 8.19
C THR A 49 -1.97 6.00 7.49
N ILE A 50 -3.09 5.30 7.59
CA ILE A 50 -4.40 5.77 7.15
C ILE A 50 -5.36 5.90 8.33
N THR A 51 -6.37 6.76 8.19
CA THR A 51 -7.51 6.80 9.13
C THR A 51 -8.76 6.36 8.40
N LEU A 52 -9.34 5.25 8.84
CA LEU A 52 -10.61 4.76 8.35
C LEU A 52 -11.76 5.56 8.99
N ARG A 53 -12.73 5.90 8.16
CA ARG A 53 -14.00 6.52 8.52
C ARG A 53 -15.10 5.69 7.86
N GLU A 54 -16.25 5.59 8.50
CA GLU A 54 -17.47 4.98 7.94
C GLU A 54 -17.95 5.69 6.67
#